data_AF-A0A7C4EYI6-F1
#
_entry.id   AF-A0A7C4EYI6-F1
#
_cell.length_a   1.000
_cell.length_b   1.000
_cell.length_c   1.000
_cell.angle_alpha   90.00
_cell.angle_beta   90.00
_cell.angle_gamma   90.00
#
_symmetry.space_group_name_H-M   'P 1'
#
loop_
_entity.id
_entity.type
_entity.pdbx_description
1 polymer ?
#
loop_
_entity_poly.entity_id
_entity_poly.type
_entity_poly.pdbx_seq_one_letter_code
_entity_poly.pdbx_strand_id
1 'polypeptide(L)'
;MSNISLARRWLRQAERDLKAARDSFGSENYEWACFQAQQAAEKALKAVLFLRGFRAVLTHSIFELVNRIGDEELKKEDIKFLDSVYIASRYPNSFSEEVVPSEYFDKGDAEK
;
A
#
# COMPACT_ATOMS: atom_id res chain seq x y z
N MET A 1 -8.17 18.86 15.84
CA MET A 1 -6.84 18.24 15.56
C MET A 1 -6.25 18.98 14.37
N SER A 2 -5.00 19.45 14.42
CA SER A 2 -4.40 20.14 13.26
C SER A 2 -4.11 19.13 12.14
N ASN A 3 -4.11 19.59 10.90
CA ASN A 3 -3.73 18.79 9.73
C ASN A 3 -2.32 18.19 9.86
N ILE A 4 -1.40 18.93 10.50
CA ILE A 4 -0.04 18.45 10.82
C ILE A 4 -0.09 17.26 11.78
N SER A 5 -0.88 17.36 12.85
CA SER A 5 -1.03 16.24 13.80
C SER A 5 -1.69 15.02 13.14
N LEU A 6 -2.66 15.24 12.25
CA LEU A 6 -3.32 14.16 11.52
C LEU A 6 -2.33 13.48 10.57
N ALA A 7 -1.63 14.25 9.73
CA ALA A 7 -0.61 13.74 8.82
C ALA A 7 0.46 12.91 9.55
N ARG A 8 0.98 13.42 10.69
CA ARG A 8 1.96 12.68 11.50
C ARG A 8 1.42 11.35 12.02
N ARG A 9 0.13 11.25 12.35
CA ARG A 9 -0.47 9.97 12.77
C ARG A 9 -0.50 8.97 11.63
N TRP A 10 -0.89 9.41 10.44
CA TRP A 10 -0.93 8.56 9.24
C TRP A 10 0.46 8.12 8.81
N LEU A 11 1.44 9.03 8.82
CA LEU A 11 2.83 8.71 8.49
C LEU A 11 3.43 7.69 9.46
N ARG A 12 3.22 7.84 10.77
CA ARG A 12 3.68 6.83 11.74
C ARG A 12 3.08 5.45 11.49
N GLN A 13 1.83 5.38 11.07
CA GLN A 13 1.24 4.08 10.71
C GLN A 13 1.86 3.54 9.42
N ALA A 14 2.10 4.38 8.41
CA ALA A 14 2.79 3.98 7.19
C ALA A 14 4.18 3.37 7.47
N GLU A 15 4.95 3.99 8.38
CA GLU A 15 6.26 3.47 8.82
C GLU A 15 6.15 2.10 9.51
N ARG A 16 5.09 1.91 10.32
CA ARG A 16 4.81 0.61 10.96
C ARG A 16 4.42 -0.45 9.96
N ASP A 17 3.61 -0.09 8.96
CA ASP A 17 3.20 -1.00 7.89
C ASP A 17 4.39 -1.40 7.02
N LEU A 18 5.31 -0.46 6.71
CA LEU A 18 6.55 -0.76 6.00
C LEU A 18 7.46 -1.70 6.79
N LYS A 19 7.56 -1.50 8.12
CA LYS A 19 8.29 -2.45 8.96
C LYS A 19 7.65 -3.83 8.89
N ALA A 20 6.32 -3.91 9.02
CA ALA A 20 5.60 -5.19 8.95
C ALA A 20 5.82 -5.87 7.60
N ALA A 21 5.79 -5.13 6.48
CA ALA A 21 6.08 -5.66 5.15
C ALA A 21 7.44 -6.35 5.08
N ARG A 22 8.47 -5.72 5.67
CA ARG A 22 9.82 -6.30 5.76
C ARG A 22 9.88 -7.53 6.66
N ASP A 23 9.16 -7.52 7.78
CA ASP A 23 9.09 -8.68 8.68
C ASP A 23 8.41 -9.88 7.97
N SER A 24 7.31 -9.63 7.24
CA SER A 24 6.59 -10.63 6.45
C SER A 24 7.45 -11.18 5.32
N PHE A 25 8.17 -10.31 4.61
CA PHE A 25 9.13 -10.70 3.58
C PHE A 25 10.21 -11.63 4.15
N GLY A 26 10.81 -11.27 5.29
CA GLY A 26 11.82 -12.09 5.96
C GLY A 26 11.29 -13.42 6.51
N SER A 27 9.97 -13.53 6.66
CA SER A 27 9.28 -14.76 7.08
C SER A 27 8.66 -15.52 5.90
N GLU A 28 8.98 -15.13 4.67
CA GLU A 28 8.46 -15.74 3.42
C GLU A 28 6.93 -15.65 3.24
N ASN A 29 6.27 -14.75 3.98
CA ASN A 29 4.85 -14.42 3.81
C ASN A 29 4.72 -13.31 2.75
N TYR A 30 4.94 -13.67 1.49
CA TYR A 30 5.07 -12.73 0.38
C TYR A 30 3.78 -11.98 0.06
N GLU A 31 2.63 -12.64 0.14
CA GLU A 31 1.31 -12.01 0.00
C GLU A 31 1.09 -10.92 1.07
N TRP A 32 1.50 -11.20 2.31
CA TRP A 32 1.42 -10.22 3.40
C TRP A 32 2.41 -9.08 3.21
N ALA A 33 3.61 -9.36 2.71
CA ALA A 33 4.59 -8.33 2.39
C ALA A 33 4.05 -7.36 1.34
N CYS A 34 3.46 -7.86 0.24
CA CYS A 34 2.83 -7.03 -0.80
C CYS A 34 1.65 -6.22 -0.25
N PHE A 35 0.76 -6.85 0.54
CA PHE A 35 -0.38 -6.14 1.14
C PHE A 35 0.06 -4.99 2.05
N GLN A 36 1.04 -5.26 2.92
CA GLN A 36 1.54 -4.28 3.87
C GLN A 36 2.33 -3.16 3.19
N ALA A 37 3.03 -3.45 2.09
CA ALA A 37 3.67 -2.44 1.25
C ALA A 37 2.63 -1.49 0.61
N GLN A 38 1.54 -2.04 0.05
CA GLN A 38 0.41 -1.23 -0.43
C GLN A 38 -0.18 -0.35 0.68
N GLN A 39 -0.40 -0.92 1.87
CA GLN A 39 -0.93 -0.19 3.01
C GLN A 39 0.01 0.92 3.51
N ALA A 40 1.32 0.69 3.48
CA ALA A 40 2.32 1.69 3.80
C ALA A 40 2.28 2.86 2.81
N ALA A 41 2.29 2.56 1.51
CA ALA A 41 2.20 3.57 0.45
C ALA A 41 0.91 4.40 0.55
N GLU A 42 -0.24 3.74 0.70
CA GLU A 42 -1.55 4.40 0.83
C GLU A 42 -1.55 5.41 1.99
N LYS A 43 -1.07 5.00 3.16
CA LYS A 43 -1.07 5.85 4.35
C LYS A 43 -0.05 6.98 4.28
N ALA A 44 1.11 6.76 3.65
CA ALA A 44 2.10 7.80 3.40
C ALA A 44 1.54 8.88 2.47
N LEU A 45 0.93 8.48 1.35
CA LEU A 45 0.30 9.42 0.40
C LEU A 45 -0.86 10.18 1.03
N LYS A 46 -1.70 9.50 1.83
CA LYS A 46 -2.75 10.17 2.63
C LYS A 46 -2.16 11.19 3.61
N ALA A 47 -1.03 10.89 4.26
CA ALA A 47 -0.36 11.85 5.14
C ALA A 47 0.05 13.13 4.38
N VAL A 48 0.58 13.00 3.15
CA VAL A 48 0.91 14.14 2.28
C VAL A 48 -0.33 14.98 1.98
N LEU A 49 -1.44 14.34 1.59
CA LEU A 49 -2.70 15.05 1.31
C LEU A 49 -3.25 15.76 2.56
N PHE A 50 -3.15 15.16 3.75
CA PHE A 50 -3.54 15.84 4.98
C PHE A 50 -2.67 17.08 5.25
N LEU A 51 -1.35 17.03 5.03
CA LEU A 51 -0.49 18.21 5.11
C LEU A 51 -0.92 19.32 4.16
N ARG A 52 -1.44 18.95 2.98
CA ARG A 52 -1.92 19.88 1.94
C ARG A 52 -3.32 20.45 2.18
N GLY A 53 -3.96 20.15 3.31
CA GLY A 53 -5.24 20.77 3.65
C GLY A 53 -6.47 19.87 3.54
N PHE A 54 -6.34 18.68 2.95
CA PHE A 54 -7.47 17.76 2.79
C PHE A 54 -7.98 17.31 4.16
N ARG A 55 -9.31 17.17 4.30
CA ARG A 55 -9.95 16.75 5.56
C ARG A 55 -10.46 15.32 5.54
N ALA A 56 -10.70 14.77 4.36
CA ALA A 56 -11.10 13.39 4.14
C ALA A 56 -10.48 12.87 2.84
N VAL A 57 -9.91 11.67 2.89
CA VAL A 57 -9.34 10.97 1.74
C VAL A 57 -9.88 9.54 1.76
N LEU A 58 -10.96 9.30 1.01
CA LEU A 58 -11.75 8.07 1.02
C LEU A 58 -11.49 7.23 -0.24
N THR A 59 -10.27 6.77 -0.39
CA THR A 59 -9.86 5.85 -1.46
C THR A 59 -8.73 4.96 -0.96
N HIS A 60 -8.58 3.79 -1.57
CA HIS A 60 -7.44 2.88 -1.40
C HIS A 60 -6.55 2.84 -2.64
N SER A 61 -6.96 3.50 -3.74
CA SER A 61 -6.18 3.52 -4.96
C SER A 61 -4.96 4.43 -4.81
N ILE A 62 -3.78 3.84 -4.93
CA ILE A 62 -2.50 4.52 -5.02
C ILE A 62 -2.51 5.45 -6.24
N PHE A 63 -3.03 4.99 -7.39
CA PHE A 63 -3.13 5.84 -8.59
C PHE A 63 -3.93 7.12 -8.34
N GLU A 64 -5.09 7.01 -7.69
CA GLU A 64 -5.91 8.18 -7.36
C GLU A 64 -5.20 9.10 -6.36
N LEU A 65 -4.54 8.54 -5.34
CA LEU A 65 -3.79 9.32 -4.36
C LEU A 65 -2.62 10.08 -4.99
N VAL A 66 -1.84 9.43 -5.85
CA VAL A 66 -0.71 10.05 -6.57
C VAL A 66 -1.20 11.17 -7.50
N ASN A 67 -2.28 10.92 -8.26
CA ASN A 67 -2.85 11.95 -9.13
C ASN A 67 -3.35 13.19 -8.35
N ARG A 68 -3.94 13.00 -7.16
CA ARG A 68 -4.34 14.12 -6.29
C ARG A 68 -3.15 14.90 -5.73
N ILE A 69 -2.00 14.24 -5.55
CA ILE A 69 -0.74 14.88 -5.14
C ILE A 69 -0.08 15.57 -6.34
N GLY A 70 -0.28 15.10 -7.57
CA GLY A 70 0.41 15.62 -8.75
C GLY A 70 1.90 15.31 -8.71
N ASP A 71 2.27 14.12 -8.23
CA ASP A 71 3.66 13.64 -8.20
C ASP A 71 3.92 12.79 -9.45
N GLU A 72 4.80 13.27 -10.32
CA GLU A 72 5.17 12.59 -11.57
C GLU A 72 6.43 11.71 -11.42
N GLU A 73 7.10 11.73 -10.26
CA GLU A 73 8.34 10.97 -10.04
C GLU A 73 8.08 9.48 -9.77
N LEU A 74 6.88 9.16 -9.28
CA LEU A 74 6.49 7.77 -9.01
C LEU A 74 6.24 7.00 -10.30
N LYS A 75 6.90 5.84 -10.44
CA LYS A 75 6.77 4.99 -11.62
C LYS A 75 5.35 4.45 -11.72
N LYS A 76 4.79 4.51 -12.94
CA LYS A 76 3.43 4.05 -13.21
C LYS A 76 3.27 2.54 -12.98
N GLU A 77 4.34 1.78 -13.18
CA GLU A 77 4.38 0.34 -12.99
C GLU A 77 4.23 -0.02 -11.50
N ASP A 78 4.94 0.67 -10.62
CA ASP A 78 4.89 0.46 -9.17
C ASP A 78 3.50 0.82 -8.62
N ILE A 79 2.93 1.93 -9.09
CA ILE A 79 1.57 2.35 -8.73
C ILE A 79 0.54 1.28 -9.11
N LYS A 80 0.61 0.76 -10.35
CA LYS A 80 -0.30 -0.28 -10.84
C LYS A 80 -0.16 -1.57 -10.04
N PHE A 81 1.07 -1.96 -9.73
CA PHE A 81 1.34 -3.14 -8.93
C PHE A 81 0.73 -3.02 -7.54
N LEU A 82 1.00 -1.93 -6.82
CA LEU A 82 0.42 -1.70 -5.49
C LEU A 82 -1.11 -1.70 -5.52
N ASP A 83 -1.75 -1.11 -6.53
CA ASP A 83 -3.21 -1.19 -6.69
C ASP A 83 -3.70 -2.62 -6.93
N SER A 84 -2.99 -3.41 -7.73
CA SER A 84 -3.39 -4.81 -8.01
C SER A 84 -3.30 -5.72 -6.78
N VAL A 85 -2.33 -5.50 -5.89
CA VAL A 85 -2.14 -6.39 -4.74
C VAL A 85 -3.12 -6.11 -3.60
N TYR A 86 -3.80 -4.95 -3.56
CA TYR A 86 -4.68 -4.57 -2.44
C TYR A 86 -5.76 -5.61 -2.11
N ILE A 87 -6.43 -6.17 -3.12
CA ILE A 87 -7.45 -7.22 -2.95
C ILE A 87 -6.84 -8.61 -3.14
N ALA A 88 -6.03 -8.77 -4.19
CA ALA A 88 -5.50 -10.07 -4.60
C ALA A 88 -4.63 -10.74 -3.53
N SER A 89 -3.88 -9.98 -2.74
CA SER A 89 -3.07 -10.52 -1.63
C SER A 89 -3.88 -11.09 -0.47
N ARG A 90 -5.21 -10.89 -0.42
CA ARG A 90 -6.04 -11.23 0.73
C ARG A 90 -7.16 -12.21 0.44
N TYR A 91 -7.68 -12.22 -0.78
CA TYR A 91 -8.89 -12.97 -1.11
C TYR A 91 -8.63 -13.97 -2.24
N PRO A 92 -8.89 -15.27 -2.03
CA PRO A 92 -8.79 -16.29 -3.09
C PRO A 92 -9.65 -15.98 -4.32
N ASN A 93 -10.74 -15.23 -4.15
CA ASN A 93 -11.66 -14.84 -5.23
C ASN A 93 -10.99 -14.06 -6.38
N SER A 94 -9.75 -13.59 -6.20
CA SER A 94 -8.94 -12.96 -7.25
C SER A 94 -8.25 -13.95 -8.18
N PHE A 95 -8.33 -15.25 -7.90
CA PHE A 95 -7.65 -16.33 -8.62
C PHE A 95 -8.62 -17.46 -9.02
N SER A 96 -8.09 -18.48 -9.69
CA SER A 96 -8.83 -19.74 -9.92
C SER A 96 -9.21 -20.41 -8.60
N GLU A 97 -10.27 -21.22 -8.59
CA GLU A 97 -10.84 -21.83 -7.37
C GLU A 97 -9.84 -22.61 -6.50
N GLU A 98 -8.74 -23.09 -7.08
CA GLU A 98 -7.73 -23.91 -6.39
C GLU A 98 -6.57 -23.11 -5.78
N VAL A 99 -6.45 -21.81 -6.04
CA VAL A 99 -5.25 -21.02 -5.68
C VAL A 99 -5.57 -20.01 -4.58
N VAL A 100 -4.77 -20.03 -3.52
CA VAL A 100 -4.81 -19.01 -2.46
C VAL A 100 -3.69 -17.97 -2.62
N PRO A 101 -3.84 -16.74 -2.07
CA PRO A 101 -2.83 -15.71 -2.23
C PRO A 101 -1.41 -16.13 -1.82
N SER A 102 -1.27 -16.89 -0.72
CA SER A 102 0.03 -17.37 -0.23
C SER A 102 0.76 -18.34 -1.17
N GLU A 103 0.05 -18.95 -2.13
CA GLU A 103 0.62 -19.82 -3.17
C GLU A 103 0.86 -19.07 -4.48
N TYR A 104 0.20 -17.93 -4.66
CA TYR A 104 0.30 -17.12 -5.89
C TYR A 104 1.45 -16.12 -5.84
N PHE A 105 1.61 -15.41 -4.71
CA PHE A 105 2.64 -14.38 -4.56
C PHE A 105 3.99 -15.00 -4.24
N ASP A 106 5.01 -14.57 -4.97
CA ASP A 106 6.37 -15.05 -4.78
C ASP A 106 7.31 -13.95 -4.23
N LYS A 107 8.57 -14.34 -4.02
CA LYS A 107 9.60 -13.42 -3.55
C LYS A 107 9.83 -12.24 -4.49
N GLY A 108 9.75 -12.45 -5.80
CA GLY A 108 9.97 -11.40 -6.81
C GLY A 108 8.86 -10.35 -6.79
N ASP A 109 7.62 -10.76 -6.53
CA ASP A 109 6.52 -9.83 -6.29
C ASP A 109 6.74 -9.00 -5.02
N ALA A 110 7.24 -9.62 -3.95
CA ALA A 110 7.47 -8.93 -2.68
C ALA A 110 8.74 -8.06 -2.64
N GLU A 111 9.66 -8.19 -3.62
CA GLU A 111 10.86 -7.35 -3.78
C GLU A 111 10.62 -6.07 -4.59
N LYS A 112 9.52 -5.98 -5.36
CA LYS A 112 9.15 -4.79 -6.14
C LYS A 112 8.75 -3.61 -5.24
#